data_AF-A0A4Q1BVG6-F1
#
_entry.id   AF-A0A4Q1BVG6-F1
#
_cell.length_a   1.000
_cell.length_b   1.000
_cell.length_c   1.000
_cell.angle_alpha   90.00
_cell.angle_beta   90.00
_cell.angle_gamma   90.00
#
_symmetry.space_group_name_H-M   'P 1'
#
loop_
_entity.id
_entity.type
_entity.pdbx_description
1 polymer ?
#
loop_
_entity_poly.entity_id
_entity_poly.type
_entity_poly.pdbx_seq_one_letter_code
_entity_poly.pdbx_strand_id
1 'polypeptide(L)'
;MHAAFLGASKGCGWNALQIFLQDPTNTAILLLRKPLEVKEKLGENVNRVEMIQGNGTVLEDVKKLFEGKKVDVVVTSLGGAPVMTIRGPVVDQPTICTDATITLLKVLGELDYTPRVVAVSSMGIGENHSVMPLLMRILYPLVLSKPHQDKESLEYLLSRSAKHIPTPTNLPPLLTAEKVQEIKADFLPEVTIVRPAFFTGGDAPARPEKELQVDEKACVYTVRRSEVGRLIVECMKGGWVNKMPVIGYKR
;
A
#
# COMPACT_ATOMS: atom_id res chain seq x y z
N MET A 1 -10.20 -7.89 -15.15
CA MET A 1 -9.24 -6.83 -14.78
C MET A 1 -7.85 -7.45 -14.60
N HIS A 2 -6.79 -6.80 -15.09
CA HIS A 2 -5.40 -7.21 -14.89
C HIS A 2 -4.70 -6.30 -13.88
N ALA A 3 -4.20 -6.85 -12.78
CA ALA A 3 -3.64 -6.07 -11.67
C ALA A 3 -2.18 -6.40 -11.38
N ALA A 4 -1.34 -5.38 -11.17
CA ALA A 4 0.01 -5.54 -10.66
C ALA A 4 0.03 -5.39 -9.13
N PHE A 5 0.77 -6.26 -8.44
CA PHE A 5 0.92 -6.20 -6.98
C PHE A 5 2.38 -6.12 -6.55
N LEU A 6 2.65 -5.14 -5.68
CA LEU A 6 3.88 -5.05 -4.89
C LEU A 6 3.52 -5.30 -3.42
N GLY A 7 4.11 -6.34 -2.81
CA GLY A 7 3.86 -6.68 -1.41
C GLY A 7 2.68 -7.62 -1.17
N ALA A 8 2.32 -8.46 -2.14
CA ALA A 8 1.25 -9.45 -2.02
C ALA A 8 1.69 -10.84 -1.52
N SER A 9 2.87 -10.99 -0.90
CA SER A 9 3.30 -12.30 -0.35
C SER A 9 2.68 -12.66 0.99
N LYS A 10 2.16 -11.67 1.72
CA LYS A 10 1.48 -11.81 3.03
C LYS A 10 0.64 -10.58 3.36
N GLY A 11 -0.09 -10.62 4.46
CA GLY A 11 -0.77 -9.46 5.03
C GLY A 11 -1.85 -8.86 4.11
N CYS A 12 -1.97 -7.53 4.06
CA CYS A 12 -3.06 -6.86 3.34
C CYS A 12 -3.07 -7.16 1.84
N GLY A 13 -1.90 -7.11 1.18
CA GLY A 13 -1.80 -7.41 -0.26
C GLY A 13 -2.14 -8.85 -0.60
N TRP A 14 -1.76 -9.81 0.26
CA TRP A 14 -2.16 -11.20 0.09
C TRP A 14 -3.68 -11.39 0.23
N ASN A 15 -4.28 -10.81 1.28
CA ASN A 15 -5.73 -10.87 1.46
C ASN A 15 -6.48 -10.21 0.29
N ALA A 16 -5.99 -9.07 -0.21
CA ALA A 16 -6.54 -8.40 -1.39
C ALA A 16 -6.44 -9.29 -2.63
N LEU A 17 -5.28 -9.91 -2.88
CA LEU A 17 -5.07 -10.81 -4.00
C LEU A 17 -6.04 -12.00 -3.96
N GLN A 18 -6.23 -12.63 -2.79
CA GLN A 18 -7.14 -13.76 -2.65
C GLN A 18 -8.59 -13.37 -2.95
N ILE A 19 -9.06 -12.21 -2.46
CA ILE A 19 -10.41 -11.69 -2.73
C ILE A 19 -10.53 -11.30 -4.22
N PHE A 20 -9.52 -10.64 -4.78
CA PHE A 20 -9.51 -10.21 -6.18
C PHE A 20 -9.64 -11.38 -7.16
N LEU A 21 -8.97 -12.49 -6.86
CA LEU A 21 -8.99 -13.71 -7.67
C LEU A 21 -10.27 -14.54 -7.50
N GLN A 22 -11.19 -14.20 -6.58
CA GLN A 22 -12.50 -14.87 -6.51
C GLN A 22 -13.32 -14.64 -7.79
N ASP A 23 -13.09 -13.52 -8.48
CA ASP A 23 -13.60 -13.31 -9.82
C ASP A 23 -12.73 -14.10 -10.82
N PRO A 24 -13.29 -15.06 -11.56
CA PRO A 24 -12.53 -15.91 -12.48
C PRO A 24 -11.95 -15.15 -13.68
N THR A 25 -12.48 -13.96 -14.00
CA THR A 25 -12.03 -13.12 -15.12
C THR A 25 -10.82 -12.25 -14.77
N ASN A 26 -10.46 -12.18 -13.49
CA ASN A 26 -9.33 -11.40 -13.02
C ASN A 26 -8.01 -12.17 -13.15
N THR A 27 -6.96 -11.45 -13.51
CA THR A 27 -5.59 -11.95 -13.59
C THR A 27 -4.65 -11.00 -12.86
N ALA A 28 -3.55 -11.51 -12.33
CA ALA A 28 -2.60 -10.71 -11.57
C ALA A 28 -1.16 -10.95 -12.01
N ILE A 29 -0.32 -9.94 -11.81
CA ILE A 29 1.13 -10.05 -11.92
C ILE A 29 1.76 -9.58 -10.61
N LEU A 30 2.62 -10.41 -10.01
CA LEU A 30 3.18 -10.18 -8.69
C LEU A 30 4.69 -9.96 -8.78
N LEU A 31 5.19 -8.89 -8.15
CA LEU A 31 6.62 -8.72 -7.91
C LEU A 31 6.97 -9.26 -6.52
N LEU A 32 7.74 -10.35 -6.49
CA LEU A 32 8.01 -11.12 -5.27
C LEU A 32 9.51 -11.36 -5.10
N ARG A 33 10.02 -11.19 -3.87
CA ARG A 33 11.41 -11.58 -3.55
C ARG A 33 11.63 -13.09 -3.58
N LYS A 34 10.57 -13.85 -3.23
CA LYS A 34 10.58 -15.32 -3.15
C LYS A 34 9.29 -15.90 -3.75
N PRO A 35 9.20 -16.06 -5.07
CA PRO A 35 7.97 -16.51 -5.73
C PRO A 35 7.49 -17.90 -5.30
N LEU A 36 8.40 -18.84 -5.02
CA LEU A 36 8.07 -20.22 -4.68
C LEU A 36 7.16 -20.33 -3.44
N GLU A 37 7.44 -19.52 -2.40
CA GLU A 37 6.64 -19.48 -1.16
C GLU A 37 5.18 -19.01 -1.39
N VAL A 38 4.93 -18.29 -2.48
CA VAL A 38 3.59 -17.80 -2.86
C VAL A 38 2.91 -18.77 -3.81
N LYS A 39 3.65 -19.36 -4.74
CA LYS A 39 3.14 -20.33 -5.73
C LYS A 39 2.37 -21.47 -5.06
N GLU A 40 2.91 -22.03 -3.98
CA GLU A 40 2.28 -23.13 -3.23
C GLU A 40 0.93 -22.71 -2.60
N LYS A 41 0.80 -21.44 -2.20
CA LYS A 41 -0.39 -20.91 -1.53
C LYS A 41 -1.51 -20.53 -2.49
N LEU A 42 -1.22 -20.39 -3.79
CA LEU A 42 -2.19 -19.95 -4.80
C LEU A 42 -3.14 -21.07 -5.25
N GLY A 43 -2.75 -22.34 -5.08
CA GLY A 43 -3.55 -23.48 -5.54
C GLY A 43 -3.91 -23.37 -7.02
N GLU A 44 -5.17 -23.58 -7.37
CA GLU A 44 -5.68 -23.51 -8.74
C GLU A 44 -5.54 -22.12 -9.39
N ASN A 45 -5.47 -21.05 -8.59
CA ASN A 45 -5.35 -19.69 -9.09
C ASN A 45 -3.96 -19.41 -9.71
N VAL A 46 -2.98 -20.28 -9.52
CA VAL A 46 -1.62 -20.12 -10.07
C VAL A 46 -1.60 -19.88 -11.58
N ASN A 47 -2.56 -20.45 -12.32
CA ASN A 47 -2.65 -20.30 -13.78
C ASN A 47 -3.08 -18.88 -14.23
N ARG A 48 -3.61 -18.07 -13.31
CA ARG A 48 -4.06 -16.69 -13.56
C ARG A 48 -3.12 -15.65 -12.93
N VAL A 49 -2.02 -16.09 -12.35
CA VAL A 49 -1.08 -15.26 -11.60
C VAL A 49 0.31 -15.42 -12.18
N GLU A 50 0.80 -14.37 -12.82
CA GLU A 50 2.19 -14.25 -13.23
C GLU A 50 3.04 -13.81 -12.03
N MET A 51 4.21 -14.42 -11.85
CA MET A 51 5.10 -14.12 -10.73
C MET A 51 6.48 -13.78 -11.24
N ILE A 52 6.92 -12.55 -10.96
CA ILE A 52 8.26 -12.06 -11.27
C ILE A 52 9.09 -12.07 -10.00
N GLN A 53 10.26 -12.70 -10.05
CA GLN A 53 11.24 -12.58 -8.98
C GLN A 53 11.93 -11.22 -9.06
N GLY A 54 11.89 -10.45 -7.98
CA GLY A 54 12.56 -9.16 -7.90
C GLY A 54 12.27 -8.38 -6.63
N ASN A 55 12.74 -7.14 -6.59
CA ASN A 55 12.61 -6.22 -5.48
C ASN A 55 11.89 -4.93 -5.89
N GLY A 56 10.86 -4.54 -5.11
CA GLY A 56 10.09 -3.31 -5.36
C GLY A 56 10.90 -2.02 -5.21
N THR A 57 12.10 -2.06 -4.63
CA THR A 57 12.99 -0.90 -4.56
C THR A 57 13.97 -0.81 -5.74
N VAL A 58 13.98 -1.80 -6.65
CA VAL A 58 14.88 -1.86 -7.81
C VAL A 58 14.11 -1.49 -9.08
N LEU A 59 14.54 -0.45 -9.78
CA LEU A 59 13.85 0.09 -10.97
C LEU A 59 13.60 -0.95 -12.04
N GLU A 60 14.64 -1.69 -12.42
CA GLU A 60 14.55 -2.70 -13.47
C GLU A 60 13.65 -3.88 -13.07
N ASP A 61 13.50 -4.17 -11.78
CA ASP A 61 12.57 -5.21 -11.32
C ASP A 61 11.11 -4.75 -11.38
N VAL A 62 10.85 -3.48 -11.08
CA VAL A 62 9.51 -2.89 -11.17
C VAL A 62 9.07 -2.72 -12.62
N LYS A 63 9.99 -2.38 -13.55
CA LYS A 63 9.70 -2.26 -14.99
C LYS A 63 9.10 -3.55 -15.57
N LYS A 64 9.61 -4.72 -15.15
CA LYS A 64 9.12 -6.04 -15.58
C LYS A 64 7.62 -6.24 -15.38
N LEU A 65 6.99 -5.55 -14.41
CA LEU A 65 5.53 -5.62 -14.20
C LEU A 65 4.72 -5.07 -15.38
N PHE A 66 5.32 -4.25 -16.22
CA PHE A 66 4.67 -3.50 -17.30
C PHE A 66 5.21 -3.86 -18.68
N GLU A 67 6.16 -4.78 -18.76
CA GLU A 67 6.75 -5.24 -20.03
C GLU A 67 5.74 -6.09 -20.81
N GLY A 68 5.35 -5.60 -21.99
CA GLY A 68 4.48 -6.34 -22.92
C GLY A 68 3.01 -6.46 -22.51
N LYS A 69 2.60 -5.93 -21.35
CA LYS A 69 1.21 -5.95 -20.88
C LYS A 69 0.82 -4.65 -20.18
N LYS A 70 -0.35 -4.12 -20.53
CA LYS A 70 -0.97 -3.02 -19.78
C LYS A 70 -1.70 -3.57 -18.57
N VAL A 71 -1.53 -2.95 -17.41
CA VAL A 71 -2.29 -3.26 -16.19
C VAL A 71 -3.37 -2.20 -15.98
N ASP A 72 -4.51 -2.60 -15.44
CA ASP A 72 -5.61 -1.68 -15.12
C ASP A 72 -5.34 -0.94 -13.80
N VAL A 73 -4.72 -1.65 -12.84
CA VAL A 73 -4.48 -1.17 -11.49
C VAL A 73 -3.17 -1.71 -10.92
N VAL A 74 -2.46 -0.85 -10.18
CA VAL A 74 -1.30 -1.20 -9.37
C VAL A 74 -1.68 -1.12 -7.90
N VAL A 75 -1.41 -2.19 -7.16
CA VAL A 75 -1.58 -2.26 -5.71
C VAL A 75 -0.20 -2.33 -5.05
N THR A 76 0.09 -1.38 -4.16
CA THR A 76 1.28 -1.45 -3.31
C THR A 76 0.90 -1.54 -1.84
N SER A 77 1.27 -2.64 -1.20
CA SER A 77 1.12 -2.86 0.23
C SER A 77 2.45 -3.20 0.90
N LEU A 78 3.55 -2.67 0.36
CA LEU A 78 4.87 -2.85 0.93
C LEU A 78 4.95 -2.20 2.32
N GLY A 79 5.68 -2.87 3.21
CA GLY A 79 5.89 -2.43 4.57
C GLY A 79 7.03 -3.22 5.20
N GLY A 80 7.76 -2.57 6.11
CA GLY A 80 8.81 -3.21 6.88
C GLY A 80 8.20 -4.15 7.91
N ALA A 81 8.55 -5.43 7.86
CA ALA A 81 8.27 -6.34 8.97
C ALA A 81 9.40 -6.20 10.01
N PRO A 82 9.09 -6.01 11.29
CA PRO A 82 10.12 -6.03 12.32
C PRO A 82 10.74 -7.43 12.41
N VAL A 83 12.07 -7.47 12.43
CA VAL A 83 12.89 -8.66 12.66
C VAL A 83 13.36 -8.62 14.11
N MET A 84 13.09 -9.67 14.88
CA MET A 84 13.56 -9.74 16.27
C MET A 84 15.07 -9.99 16.30
N THR A 85 15.80 -9.09 16.93
CA THR A 85 17.24 -9.24 17.22
C THR A 85 17.45 -9.38 18.74
N ILE A 86 18.67 -9.74 19.16
CA ILE A 86 19.04 -9.81 20.59
C ILE A 86 18.87 -8.43 21.28
N ARG A 87 18.92 -7.33 20.52
CA ARG A 87 18.72 -5.95 20.99
C ARG A 87 17.26 -5.47 20.86
N GLY A 88 16.33 -6.36 20.50
CA GLY A 88 14.93 -6.04 20.26
C GLY A 88 14.54 -6.03 18.77
N PRO A 89 13.29 -5.66 18.45
CA PRO A 89 12.79 -5.61 17.08
C PRO A 89 13.50 -4.52 16.26
N VAL A 90 14.01 -4.89 15.09
CA VAL A 90 14.62 -3.97 14.11
C VAL A 90 13.89 -4.09 12.79
N VAL A 91 13.57 -2.97 12.15
CA VAL A 91 13.06 -2.97 10.78
C VAL A 91 14.26 -2.96 9.83
N ASP A 92 14.46 -4.07 9.11
CA ASP A 92 15.61 -4.31 8.24
C ASP A 92 15.74 -3.26 7.11
N GLN A 93 14.61 -2.76 6.60
CA GLN A 93 14.55 -1.72 5.57
C GLN A 93 13.63 -0.58 6.03
N PRO A 94 14.16 0.41 6.77
CA PRO A 94 13.35 1.45 7.41
C PRO A 94 12.70 2.44 6.42
N THR A 95 13.17 2.49 5.18
CA THR A 95 12.70 3.38 4.10
C THR A 95 12.02 2.62 2.96
N ILE A 96 11.67 1.34 3.17
CA ILE A 96 11.12 0.45 2.13
C ILE A 96 9.91 1.04 1.41
N CYS A 97 9.03 1.76 2.12
CA CYS A 97 7.81 2.30 1.52
C CYS A 97 8.17 3.47 0.60
N THR A 98 9.04 4.37 1.06
CA THR A 98 9.52 5.52 0.29
C THR A 98 10.28 5.07 -0.94
N ASP A 99 11.27 4.19 -0.78
CA ASP A 99 12.15 3.75 -1.86
C ASP A 99 11.36 3.00 -2.94
N ALA A 100 10.41 2.13 -2.55
CA ALA A 100 9.56 1.45 -3.51
C ALA A 100 8.57 2.39 -4.20
N THR A 101 8.09 3.44 -3.51
CA THR A 101 7.21 4.45 -4.11
C THR A 101 7.94 5.29 -5.14
N ILE A 102 9.18 5.71 -4.84
CA ILE A 102 10.07 6.40 -5.78
C ILE A 102 10.25 5.55 -7.05
N THR A 103 10.62 4.29 -6.87
CA THR A 103 10.84 3.36 -7.98
C THR A 103 9.57 3.16 -8.80
N LEU A 104 8.43 2.93 -8.15
CA LEU A 104 7.15 2.79 -8.83
C LEU A 104 6.78 4.04 -9.62
N LEU A 105 6.89 5.23 -9.03
CA LEU A 105 6.51 6.48 -9.69
C LEU A 105 7.43 6.81 -10.87
N LYS A 106 8.72 6.48 -10.80
CA LYS A 106 9.64 6.58 -11.95
C LYS A 106 9.15 5.71 -13.11
N VAL A 107 8.84 4.43 -12.85
CA VAL A 107 8.32 3.53 -13.88
C VAL A 107 7.00 4.03 -14.45
N LEU A 108 6.02 4.37 -13.59
CA LEU A 108 4.71 4.84 -14.04
C LEU A 108 4.81 6.16 -14.84
N GLY A 109 5.78 7.02 -14.51
CA GLY A 109 6.00 8.29 -15.22
C GLY A 109 6.50 8.12 -16.66
N GLU A 110 7.10 6.96 -16.97
CA GLU A 110 7.64 6.57 -18.28
C GLU A 110 6.64 5.82 -19.17
N LEU A 111 5.52 5.34 -18.61
CA LEU A 111 4.51 4.60 -19.37
C LEU A 111 3.72 5.51 -20.34
N ASP A 112 3.28 4.94 -21.47
CA ASP A 112 2.38 5.57 -22.45
C ASP A 112 0.90 5.58 -21.99
N TYR A 113 0.61 4.98 -20.84
CA TYR A 113 -0.71 4.91 -20.20
C TYR A 113 -0.57 5.11 -18.69
N THR A 114 -1.68 5.31 -18.00
CA THR A 114 -1.67 5.55 -16.53
C THR A 114 -2.62 4.58 -15.83
N PRO A 115 -2.10 3.54 -15.14
CA PRO A 115 -2.95 2.67 -14.35
C PRO A 115 -3.46 3.38 -13.09
N ARG A 116 -4.57 2.89 -12.54
CA ARG A 116 -5.04 3.28 -11.21
C ARG A 116 -4.01 2.84 -10.16
N VAL A 117 -3.77 3.63 -9.12
CA VAL A 117 -2.86 3.27 -8.02
C VAL A 117 -3.63 3.14 -6.71
N VAL A 118 -3.52 2.00 -6.05
CA VAL A 118 -4.02 1.77 -4.69
C VAL A 118 -2.83 1.48 -3.78
N ALA A 119 -2.57 2.36 -2.83
CA ALA A 119 -1.44 2.25 -1.90
C ALA A 119 -1.92 2.07 -0.46
N VAL A 120 -1.22 1.24 0.30
CA VAL A 120 -1.46 1.06 1.74
C VAL A 120 -0.46 1.89 2.54
N SER A 121 -0.99 2.84 3.31
CA SER A 121 -0.28 3.66 4.28
C SER A 121 -0.62 3.22 5.71
N SER A 122 -0.86 4.16 6.61
CA SER A 122 -1.25 3.98 8.01
C SER A 122 -2.13 5.14 8.44
N MET A 123 -3.05 4.90 9.38
CA MET A 123 -3.72 6.02 10.06
C MET A 123 -2.71 6.84 10.88
N GLY A 124 -3.01 8.12 11.10
CA GLY A 124 -2.15 8.99 11.90
C GLY A 124 -0.99 9.65 11.17
N ILE A 125 -0.98 9.59 9.84
CA ILE A 125 -0.03 10.30 8.98
C ILE A 125 -0.60 11.68 8.60
N GLY A 126 0.26 12.71 8.62
CA GLY A 126 -0.11 14.09 8.30
C GLY A 126 -1.27 14.63 9.17
N GLU A 127 -2.23 15.30 8.53
CA GLU A 127 -3.41 15.88 9.19
C GLU A 127 -4.29 14.84 9.90
N ASN A 128 -4.17 13.57 9.51
CA ASN A 128 -4.90 12.46 10.13
C ASN A 128 -4.43 12.16 11.57
N HIS A 129 -3.27 12.69 11.99
CA HIS A 129 -2.84 12.62 13.39
C HIS A 129 -3.87 13.27 14.35
N SER A 130 -4.61 14.28 13.88
CA SER A 130 -5.60 14.99 14.70
C SER A 130 -6.84 14.13 15.04
N VAL A 131 -7.22 13.21 14.16
CA VAL A 131 -8.41 12.33 14.31
C VAL A 131 -8.09 11.01 15.01
N MET A 132 -6.81 10.76 15.32
CA MET A 132 -6.40 9.58 16.06
C MET A 132 -6.95 9.58 17.50
N PRO A 133 -7.32 8.41 18.04
CA PRO A 133 -7.67 8.31 19.45
C PRO A 133 -6.50 8.74 20.36
N LEU A 134 -6.82 9.42 21.47
CA LEU A 134 -5.83 10.05 22.36
C LEU A 134 -4.69 9.11 22.79
N LEU A 135 -5.02 7.87 23.15
CA LEU A 135 -4.02 6.87 23.55
C LEU A 135 -3.03 6.56 22.41
N MET A 136 -3.50 6.47 21.17
CA MET A 136 -2.64 6.22 20.02
C MET A 136 -1.80 7.45 19.66
N ARG A 137 -2.32 8.66 19.86
CA ARG A 137 -1.53 9.91 19.70
C ARG A 137 -0.33 9.97 20.66
N ILE A 138 -0.43 9.34 21.83
CA ILE A 138 0.67 9.25 22.79
C ILE A 138 1.63 8.11 22.43
N LEU A 139 1.12 6.93 22.11
CA LEU A 139 1.94 5.73 21.88
C LEU A 139 2.68 5.74 20.53
N TYR A 140 2.05 6.23 19.46
CA TYR A 140 2.60 6.11 18.11
C TYR A 140 3.88 6.93 17.89
N PRO A 141 4.00 8.19 18.36
CA PRO A 141 5.26 8.92 18.24
C PRO A 141 6.45 8.23 18.93
N LEU A 142 6.19 7.47 20.00
CA LEU A 142 7.22 6.77 20.77
C LEU A 142 7.71 5.49 20.09
N VAL A 143 6.80 4.73 19.46
CA VAL A 143 7.10 3.38 18.95
C VAL A 143 7.19 3.33 17.41
N LEU A 144 6.52 4.25 16.72
CA LEU A 144 6.30 4.19 15.27
C LEU A 144 6.81 5.43 14.52
N SER A 145 7.57 6.32 15.15
CA SER A 145 8.09 7.54 14.50
C SER A 145 8.78 7.26 13.17
N LYS A 146 9.72 6.31 13.13
CA LYS A 146 10.44 5.95 11.89
C LYS A 146 9.53 5.32 10.81
N PRO A 147 8.73 4.27 11.10
CA PRO A 147 7.73 3.77 10.15
C PRO A 147 6.76 4.84 9.66
N HIS A 148 6.37 5.79 10.52
CA HIS A 148 5.49 6.89 10.15
C HIS A 148 6.18 7.88 9.21
N GLN A 149 7.44 8.22 9.43
CA GLN A 149 8.20 9.07 8.49
C GLN A 149 8.31 8.42 7.10
N ASP A 150 8.48 7.11 7.03
CA ASP A 150 8.51 6.34 5.78
C ASP A 150 7.14 6.37 5.06
N LYS A 151 6.05 6.20 5.82
CA LYS A 151 4.69 6.31 5.26
C LYS A 151 4.31 7.74 4.88
N GLU A 152 4.74 8.74 5.64
CA GLU A 152 4.54 10.16 5.33
C GLU A 152 5.22 10.55 4.01
N SER A 153 6.43 10.04 3.79
CA SER A 153 7.16 10.24 2.54
C SER A 153 6.49 9.54 1.35
N LEU A 154 5.99 8.32 1.53
CA LEU A 154 5.13 7.64 0.56
C LEU A 154 3.87 8.46 0.23
N GLU A 155 3.16 8.97 1.24
CA GLU A 155 1.93 9.74 1.03
C GLU A 155 2.19 11.05 0.32
N TYR A 156 3.27 11.74 0.67
CA TYR A 156 3.70 12.97 0.00
C TYR A 156 3.97 12.74 -1.48
N LEU A 157 4.77 11.72 -1.81
CA LEU A 157 5.11 11.39 -3.21
C LEU A 157 3.87 11.01 -4.03
N LEU A 158 2.99 10.18 -3.49
CA LEU A 158 1.76 9.78 -4.18
C LEU A 158 0.80 10.96 -4.36
N SER A 159 0.64 11.80 -3.33
CA SER A 159 -0.20 13.00 -3.42
C SER A 159 0.34 13.98 -4.45
N ARG A 160 1.66 14.15 -4.51
CA ARG A 160 2.33 14.98 -5.51
C ARG A 160 2.17 14.48 -6.94
N SER A 161 2.20 13.16 -7.13
CA SER A 161 2.03 12.57 -8.46
C SER A 161 0.56 12.46 -8.89
N ALA A 162 -0.38 12.58 -7.96
CA ALA A 162 -1.83 12.52 -8.21
C ALA A 162 -2.37 13.86 -8.71
N LYS A 163 -3.30 13.83 -9.66
CA LYS A 163 -3.96 15.05 -10.19
C LYS A 163 -4.96 15.70 -9.24
N HIS A 164 -5.55 14.91 -8.35
CA HIS A 164 -6.73 15.30 -7.58
C HIS A 164 -6.56 15.18 -6.07
N ILE A 165 -5.39 14.74 -5.60
CA ILE A 165 -5.06 14.72 -4.17
C ILE A 165 -4.14 15.92 -3.90
N PRO A 166 -4.50 16.81 -2.96
CA PRO A 166 -3.63 17.92 -2.59
C PRO A 166 -2.26 17.43 -2.09
N THR A 167 -1.18 18.03 -2.60
CA THR A 167 0.16 17.77 -2.07
C THR A 167 0.30 18.42 -0.69
N PRO A 168 0.77 17.71 0.35
CA PRO A 168 1.07 18.32 1.63
C PRO A 168 2.11 19.44 1.49
N THR A 169 1.95 20.53 2.24
CA THR A 169 2.86 21.71 2.16
C THR A 169 4.26 21.42 2.69
N ASN A 170 4.37 20.59 3.72
CA ASN A 170 5.63 20.31 4.39
C ASN A 170 6.31 19.11 3.73
N LEU A 171 7.59 19.28 3.40
CA LEU A 171 8.43 18.19 2.91
C LEU A 171 8.74 17.22 4.07
N PRO A 172 8.44 15.92 3.93
CA PRO A 172 8.76 14.91 4.94
C PRO A 172 10.27 14.74 5.15
N PRO A 173 10.71 14.32 6.36
CA PRO A 173 12.13 14.33 6.74
C PRO A 173 13.00 13.32 5.98
N LEU A 174 12.43 12.31 5.33
CA LEU A 174 13.19 11.33 4.52
C LEU A 174 13.35 11.75 3.05
N LEU A 175 12.73 12.85 2.64
CA LEU A 175 12.78 13.37 1.28
C LEU A 175 13.65 14.63 1.21
N THR A 176 14.34 14.79 0.09
CA THR A 176 15.03 16.03 -0.27
C THR A 176 14.35 16.66 -1.48
N ALA A 177 14.55 17.96 -1.69
CA ALA A 177 13.94 18.67 -2.82
C ALA A 177 14.38 18.07 -4.17
N GLU A 178 15.63 17.66 -4.29
CA GLU A 178 16.21 17.06 -5.50
C GLU A 178 15.51 15.73 -5.82
N LYS A 179 15.40 14.83 -4.82
CA LYS A 179 14.69 13.56 -4.99
C LYS A 179 13.24 13.75 -5.42
N VAL A 180 12.57 14.78 -4.91
CA VAL A 180 11.17 15.09 -5.26
C VAL A 180 11.06 15.66 -6.67
N GLN A 181 12.05 16.41 -7.14
CA GLN A 181 12.08 16.97 -8.50
C GLN A 181 12.30 15.89 -9.57
N GLU A 182 12.99 14.81 -9.25
CA GLU A 182 13.13 13.63 -10.14
C GLU A 182 11.82 12.88 -10.38
N ILE A 183 10.79 13.11 -9.54
CA ILE A 183 9.50 12.43 -9.64
C ILE A 183 8.50 13.33 -10.34
N LYS A 184 7.91 12.78 -11.41
CA LYS A 184 6.86 13.44 -12.18
C LYS A 184 5.66 13.75 -11.29
N ALA A 185 5.18 14.99 -11.36
CA ALA A 185 4.00 15.46 -10.66
C ALA A 185 2.74 15.34 -11.51
N ASP A 186 1.57 15.40 -10.87
CA ASP A 186 0.28 15.65 -11.51
C ASP A 186 -0.04 14.77 -12.73
N PHE A 187 0.40 13.51 -12.73
CA PHE A 187 0.26 12.62 -13.88
C PHE A 187 -0.66 11.43 -13.62
N LEU A 188 -0.84 11.01 -12.37
CA LEU A 188 -1.73 9.91 -12.01
C LEU A 188 -3.18 10.41 -11.87
N PRO A 189 -4.12 9.94 -12.70
CA PRO A 189 -5.52 10.40 -12.65
C PRO A 189 -6.29 9.80 -11.47
N GLU A 190 -5.93 8.60 -11.03
CA GLU A 190 -6.68 7.86 -10.02
C GLU A 190 -5.74 7.23 -9.01
N VAL A 191 -5.69 7.83 -7.82
CA VAL A 191 -4.88 7.37 -6.70
C VAL A 191 -5.77 7.17 -5.49
N THR A 192 -5.62 6.07 -4.77
CA THR A 192 -6.29 5.83 -3.49
C THR A 192 -5.25 5.44 -2.45
N ILE A 193 -5.26 6.11 -1.30
CA ILE A 193 -4.30 5.84 -0.21
C ILE A 193 -5.08 5.32 1.00
N VAL A 194 -5.08 4.00 1.16
CA VAL A 194 -5.76 3.33 2.27
C VAL A 194 -4.93 3.50 3.54
N ARG A 195 -5.56 3.98 4.63
CA ARG A 195 -4.95 4.22 5.94
C ARG A 195 -5.54 3.29 7.01
N PRO A 196 -4.99 2.07 7.17
CA PRO A 196 -5.45 1.14 8.19
C PRO A 196 -5.26 1.67 9.62
N ALA A 197 -6.17 1.29 10.51
CA ALA A 197 -5.95 1.35 11.94
C ALA A 197 -4.91 0.32 12.43
N PHE A 198 -4.66 0.26 13.73
CA PHE A 198 -3.69 -0.68 14.30
C PHE A 198 -4.07 -2.13 13.98
N PHE A 199 -3.14 -2.91 13.46
CA PHE A 199 -3.43 -4.30 13.11
C PHE A 199 -3.63 -5.17 14.34
N THR A 200 -4.75 -5.91 14.36
CA THR A 200 -5.05 -6.94 15.36
C THR A 200 -5.38 -8.27 14.69
N GLY A 201 -5.43 -9.35 15.47
CA GLY A 201 -5.95 -10.65 15.04
C GLY A 201 -5.13 -11.39 13.96
N GLY A 202 -3.88 -10.97 13.70
CA GLY A 202 -3.00 -11.66 12.75
C GLY A 202 -3.59 -11.76 11.34
N ASP A 203 -3.72 -12.99 10.85
CA ASP A 203 -4.33 -13.35 9.55
C ASP A 203 -5.76 -13.91 9.71
N ALA A 204 -6.45 -13.59 10.81
CA ALA A 204 -7.83 -14.00 11.03
C ALA A 204 -8.76 -13.49 9.91
N PRO A 205 -9.84 -14.23 9.60
CA PRO A 205 -10.77 -13.85 8.55
C PRO A 205 -11.47 -12.53 8.87
N ALA A 206 -11.98 -11.88 7.84
CA ALA A 206 -12.63 -10.59 7.97
C ALA A 206 -13.95 -10.70 8.76
N ARG A 207 -14.21 -9.72 9.64
CA ARG A 207 -15.48 -9.58 10.38
C ARG A 207 -16.62 -9.06 9.49
N PRO A 208 -17.89 -9.14 9.96
CA PRO A 208 -19.02 -8.54 9.27
C PRO A 208 -18.82 -7.04 9.00
N GLU A 209 -19.19 -6.57 7.80
CA GLU A 209 -18.99 -5.19 7.37
C GLU A 209 -19.66 -4.15 8.27
N LYS A 210 -20.78 -4.51 8.92
CA LYS A 210 -21.48 -3.63 9.87
C LYS A 210 -20.60 -3.15 11.04
N GLU A 211 -19.55 -3.91 11.38
CA GLU A 211 -18.59 -3.59 12.44
C GLU A 211 -17.47 -2.66 11.95
N LEU A 212 -17.38 -2.37 10.64
CA LEU A 212 -16.35 -1.52 10.06
C LEU A 212 -16.82 -0.08 9.89
N GLN A 213 -15.90 0.84 10.12
CA GLN A 213 -16.00 2.24 9.74
C GLN A 213 -14.92 2.52 8.70
N VAL A 214 -15.33 3.08 7.56
CA VAL A 214 -14.44 3.55 6.50
C VAL A 214 -14.83 4.99 6.19
N ASP A 215 -13.92 5.94 6.45
CA ASP A 215 -14.10 7.37 6.19
C ASP A 215 -12.73 8.08 6.22
N GLU A 216 -12.56 9.20 5.52
CA GLU A 216 -11.29 9.96 5.57
C GLU A 216 -10.99 10.53 6.97
N LYS A 217 -12.01 10.69 7.81
CA LYS A 217 -11.95 11.20 9.18
C LYS A 217 -12.34 10.16 10.25
N ALA A 218 -12.33 8.87 9.93
CA ALA A 218 -12.72 7.83 10.87
C ALA A 218 -11.80 7.81 12.13
N CYS A 219 -12.42 7.76 13.32
CA CYS A 219 -11.72 7.67 14.60
C CYS A 219 -11.78 6.25 15.16
N VAL A 220 -10.93 5.38 14.63
CA VAL A 220 -10.91 3.93 14.90
C VAL A 220 -9.60 3.51 15.58
N TYR A 221 -9.62 2.35 16.25
CA TYR A 221 -8.43 1.86 16.97
C TYR A 221 -7.74 0.71 16.26
N THR A 222 -8.51 -0.29 15.83
CA THR A 222 -7.94 -1.55 15.32
C THR A 222 -8.67 -2.05 14.09
N VAL A 223 -7.99 -2.90 13.32
CA VAL A 223 -8.51 -3.57 12.11
C VAL A 223 -7.73 -4.87 11.88
N ARG A 224 -8.26 -5.89 11.21
CA ARG A 224 -7.41 -6.99 10.71
C ARG A 224 -6.98 -6.70 9.28
N ARG A 225 -5.94 -7.41 8.84
CA ARG A 225 -5.40 -7.28 7.48
C ARG A 225 -6.38 -7.76 6.42
N SER A 226 -7.29 -8.65 6.77
CA SER A 226 -8.32 -9.19 5.88
C SER A 226 -9.39 -8.16 5.51
N GLU A 227 -9.79 -7.26 6.44
CA GLU A 227 -10.71 -6.16 6.10
C GLU A 227 -10.03 -5.08 5.26
N VAL A 228 -8.75 -4.82 5.50
CA VAL A 228 -7.96 -3.95 4.60
C VAL A 228 -7.86 -4.57 3.21
N GLY A 229 -7.68 -5.88 3.10
CA GLY A 229 -7.71 -6.60 1.83
C GLY A 229 -9.03 -6.40 1.07
N ARG A 230 -10.17 -6.46 1.77
CA ARG A 230 -11.50 -6.19 1.19
C ARG A 230 -11.61 -4.76 0.65
N LEU A 231 -11.21 -3.77 1.45
CA LEU A 231 -11.22 -2.37 1.03
C LEU A 231 -10.28 -2.11 -0.16
N ILE A 232 -9.10 -2.74 -0.21
CA ILE A 232 -8.20 -2.64 -1.38
C ILE A 232 -8.93 -3.08 -2.65
N VAL A 233 -9.66 -4.20 -2.62
CA VAL A 233 -10.40 -4.69 -3.79
C VAL A 233 -11.56 -3.76 -4.17
N GLU A 234 -12.23 -3.14 -3.20
CA GLU A 234 -13.21 -2.09 -3.45
C GLU A 234 -12.56 -0.89 -4.17
N CYS A 235 -11.39 -0.44 -3.69
CA CYS A 235 -10.64 0.65 -4.33
C CYS A 235 -10.16 0.29 -5.74
N MET A 236 -9.72 -0.95 -5.96
CA MET A 236 -9.36 -1.44 -7.29
C MET A 236 -10.52 -1.35 -8.28
N LYS A 237 -11.76 -1.48 -7.79
CA LYS A 237 -13.00 -1.39 -8.59
C LYS A 237 -13.55 0.03 -8.74
N GLY A 238 -12.87 1.04 -8.20
CA GLY A 238 -13.25 2.46 -8.33
C GLY A 238 -13.92 3.04 -7.10
N GLY A 239 -13.97 2.31 -5.98
CA GLY A 239 -14.26 2.92 -4.67
C GLY A 239 -13.15 3.88 -4.26
N TRP A 240 -13.49 4.95 -3.54
CA TRP A 240 -12.51 5.86 -2.92
C TRP A 240 -11.47 6.48 -3.87
N VAL A 241 -11.78 6.61 -5.16
CA VAL A 241 -10.90 7.24 -6.14
C VAL A 241 -10.55 8.66 -5.70
N ASN A 242 -9.24 8.97 -5.65
CA ASN A 242 -8.68 10.24 -5.21
C ASN A 242 -9.02 10.60 -3.75
N LYS A 243 -9.17 9.57 -2.91
CA LYS A 243 -9.44 9.67 -1.47
C LYS A 243 -8.38 8.95 -0.64
N MET A 244 -8.34 9.29 0.64
CA MET A 244 -7.42 8.68 1.61
C MET A 244 -8.18 8.02 2.77
N PRO A 245 -8.99 6.97 2.51
CA PRO A 245 -9.87 6.38 3.52
C PRO A 245 -9.11 5.80 4.70
N VAL A 246 -9.58 6.09 5.91
CA VAL A 246 -9.20 5.39 7.14
C VAL A 246 -10.15 4.22 7.37
N ILE A 247 -9.63 3.04 7.71
CA ILE A 247 -10.42 1.85 7.98
C ILE A 247 -10.12 1.25 9.37
N GLY A 248 -11.18 0.93 10.12
CA GLY A 248 -11.09 0.13 11.33
C GLY A 248 -12.44 -0.21 11.92
N TYR A 249 -12.44 -0.89 13.07
CA TYR A 249 -13.68 -1.29 13.74
C TYR A 249 -14.36 -0.11 14.42
N LYS A 250 -15.69 -0.07 14.32
CA LYS A 250 -16.56 0.82 15.11
C LYS A 250 -16.36 0.56 16.59
N ARG A 251 -16.57 1.61 17.38
CA ARG A 251 -16.67 1.51 18.84
C ARG A 251 -18.04 1.02 19.25
#